data_AF-R0G8R6-F1
#
_entry.id   AF-R0G8R6-F1
#
_cell.length_a   1.000
_cell.length_b   1.000
_cell.length_c   1.000
_cell.angle_alpha   90.00
_cell.angle_beta   90.00
_cell.angle_gamma   90.00
#
_symmetry.space_group_name_H-M   'P 1'
#
loop_
_entity.id
_entity.type
_entity.pdbx_description
1 polymer ?
#
loop_
_entity_poly.entity_id
_entity_poly.type
_entity_poly.pdbx_seq_one_letter_code
_entity_poly.pdbx_strand_id
1 'polypeptide(L)'
;MDSYNLQDDSLLYPDVEEVLERSIGEWLGKQDVQNIFTLHENPTISLNPLNEMIAGLYMCYNWDNFDTHVWEPFPDGRIVHTKETEEEEPMRYTIVHMVLNPIAEGLRSTYERRVYTPQYEFTEFRLAHYRFRTIADDGNPEVESGVDTEDSEDPNDDSSDESGDDDGGNVGGNLEEEDNGEDDGDADAYVGEDADDPTDSDNEDAPPSPLCNGHLVLKVMNGNIPVAEAEKHTSQIPG
;
A
#
# COMPACT_ATOMS: atom_id res chain seq x y z
N MET A 1 23.89 2.36 -2.20
CA MET A 1 22.66 3.16 -2.11
C MET A 1 21.65 2.25 -1.48
N ASP A 2 20.94 2.71 -0.48
CA ASP A 2 19.95 1.88 0.20
C ASP A 2 18.68 1.81 -0.64
N SER A 3 17.79 0.87 -0.33
CA SER A 3 16.48 0.79 -0.96
C SER A 3 15.66 2.04 -0.68
N TYR A 4 14.98 2.59 -1.69
CA TYR A 4 14.21 3.83 -1.56
C TYR A 4 12.74 3.54 -1.24
N ASN A 5 12.28 3.93 -0.05
CA ASN A 5 10.89 3.82 0.36
C ASN A 5 10.13 5.08 -0.05
N LEU A 6 9.12 4.93 -0.90
CA LEU A 6 8.29 6.05 -1.40
C LEU A 6 7.53 6.76 -0.28
N GLN A 7 7.20 6.05 0.80
CA GLN A 7 6.45 6.60 1.93
C GLN A 7 7.27 7.57 2.79
N ASP A 8 8.61 7.47 2.78
CA ASP A 8 9.46 8.32 3.62
C ASP A 8 9.50 9.78 3.12
N ASP A 9 9.19 9.99 1.83
CA ASP A 9 9.24 11.28 1.14
C ASP A 9 7.88 11.63 0.50
N SER A 10 6.76 11.27 1.15
CA SER A 10 5.40 11.51 0.61
C SER A 10 5.16 12.97 0.21
N LEU A 11 5.73 13.92 0.95
CA LEU A 11 5.66 15.36 0.69
C LEU A 11 6.31 15.80 -0.64
N LEU A 12 7.17 14.97 -1.24
CA LEU A 12 7.73 15.22 -2.57
C LEU A 12 6.75 14.89 -3.69
N TYR A 13 5.66 14.19 -3.38
CA TYR A 13 4.69 13.65 -4.32
C TYR A 13 3.26 14.08 -3.97
N PRO A 14 2.94 15.39 -4.06
CA PRO A 14 1.66 15.92 -3.59
C PRO A 14 0.44 15.27 -4.27
N ASP A 15 0.57 14.83 -5.52
CA ASP A 15 -0.51 14.20 -6.28
C ASP A 15 -0.89 12.80 -5.74
N VAL A 16 -0.02 12.16 -4.97
CA VAL A 16 -0.29 10.85 -4.35
C VAL A 16 -0.02 10.82 -2.84
N GLU A 17 0.20 11.97 -2.22
CA GLU A 17 0.59 12.06 -0.80
C GLU A 17 -0.38 11.27 0.08
N GLU A 18 -1.68 11.52 -0.09
CA GLU A 18 -2.75 10.80 0.61
C GLU A 18 -2.68 9.28 0.40
N VAL A 19 -2.41 8.84 -0.84
CA VAL A 19 -2.27 7.41 -1.17
C VAL A 19 -1.06 6.82 -0.44
N LEU A 20 0.08 7.51 -0.43
CA LEU A 20 1.30 7.06 0.24
C LEU A 20 1.11 6.98 1.75
N GLU A 21 0.46 7.97 2.36
CA GLU A 21 0.17 7.97 3.81
C GLU A 21 -0.80 6.85 4.19
N ARG A 22 -1.90 6.70 3.46
CA ARG A 22 -2.89 5.63 3.69
C ARG A 22 -2.28 4.25 3.53
N SER A 23 -1.39 4.09 2.55
CA SER A 23 -0.73 2.81 2.27
C SER A 23 0.10 2.26 3.43
N ILE A 24 0.45 3.06 4.44
CA ILE A 24 1.09 2.56 5.66
C ILE A 24 0.16 1.56 6.38
N GLY A 25 -1.14 1.85 6.39
CA GLY A 25 -2.18 1.09 7.08
C GLY A 25 -3.02 0.18 6.18
N GLU A 26 -2.98 0.37 4.87
CA GLU A 26 -3.94 -0.25 3.94
C GLU A 26 -3.23 -0.83 2.71
N TRP A 27 -3.86 -1.82 2.07
CA TRP A 27 -3.37 -2.31 0.79
C TRP A 27 -3.83 -1.38 -0.33
N LEU A 28 -3.06 -1.31 -1.40
CA LEU A 28 -3.36 -0.38 -2.49
C LEU A 28 -4.40 -0.99 -3.43
N GLY A 29 -5.40 -0.20 -3.80
CA GLY A 29 -6.32 -0.50 -4.90
C GLY A 29 -5.64 -0.29 -6.26
N LYS A 30 -6.35 -0.61 -7.36
CA LYS A 30 -5.80 -0.40 -8.70
C LYS A 30 -5.53 1.07 -8.98
N GLN A 31 -6.47 1.94 -8.64
CA GLN A 31 -6.37 3.37 -8.94
C GLN A 31 -5.16 3.99 -8.23
N ASP A 32 -4.92 3.59 -6.98
CA ASP A 32 -3.75 4.02 -6.20
C ASP A 32 -2.45 3.63 -6.89
N VAL A 33 -2.34 2.36 -7.30
CA VAL A 33 -1.14 1.85 -7.95
C VAL A 33 -0.92 2.57 -9.28
N GLN A 34 -1.99 2.83 -10.05
CA GLN A 34 -1.91 3.61 -11.29
C GLN A 34 -1.42 5.04 -11.03
N ASN A 35 -2.01 5.73 -10.05
CA ASN A 35 -1.61 7.09 -9.69
C ASN A 35 -0.12 7.15 -9.31
N ILE A 36 0.38 6.15 -8.57
CA ILE A 36 1.79 6.06 -8.20
C ILE A 36 2.68 5.83 -9.43
N PHE A 37 2.28 4.97 -10.37
CA PHE A 37 3.07 4.77 -11.59
C PHE A 37 3.08 5.99 -12.50
N THR A 38 2.02 6.82 -12.47
CA THR A 38 1.95 8.06 -13.25
C THR A 38 2.75 9.22 -12.65
N LEU A 39 3.36 9.05 -11.46
CA LEU A 39 3.97 10.15 -10.72
C LEU A 39 4.98 10.97 -11.52
N HIS A 40 5.80 10.37 -12.39
CA HIS A 40 6.76 11.12 -13.21
C HIS A 40 7.22 10.36 -14.46
N GLU A 41 7.79 11.08 -15.43
CA GLU A 41 8.58 10.51 -16.53
C GLU A 41 9.81 9.73 -16.03
N ASN A 42 10.29 10.01 -14.81
CA ASN A 42 11.43 9.36 -14.16
C ASN A 42 11.07 8.94 -12.74
N PRO A 43 10.46 7.76 -12.54
CA PRO A 43 10.11 7.29 -11.20
C PRO A 43 11.37 7.09 -10.34
N THR A 44 11.29 7.47 -9.06
CA THR A 44 12.36 7.15 -8.10
C THR A 44 12.31 5.66 -7.79
N ILE A 45 13.35 4.94 -8.20
CA ILE A 45 13.42 3.48 -8.11
C ILE A 45 14.46 3.03 -7.09
N SER A 46 14.13 1.95 -6.38
CA SER A 46 15.07 1.20 -5.57
C SER A 46 15.98 0.37 -6.47
N LEU A 47 17.28 0.64 -6.42
CA LEU A 47 18.30 -0.08 -7.19
C LEU A 47 18.87 -1.30 -6.46
N ASN A 48 18.60 -1.42 -5.16
CA ASN A 48 19.15 -2.49 -4.33
C ASN A 48 18.00 -3.30 -3.72
N PRO A 49 18.14 -4.62 -3.63
CA PRO A 49 17.16 -5.45 -2.96
C PRO A 49 17.12 -5.10 -1.47
N LEU A 50 15.95 -5.30 -0.85
CA LEU A 50 15.79 -5.22 0.59
C LEU A 50 16.47 -6.39 1.27
N ASN A 51 17.38 -6.07 2.19
CA ASN A 51 18.14 -7.05 2.97
C ASN A 51 17.56 -7.25 4.38
N GLU A 52 16.74 -6.29 4.81
CA GLU A 52 16.15 -6.22 6.14
C GLU A 52 14.63 -6.28 6.01
N MET A 53 13.97 -6.81 7.04
CA MET A 53 12.51 -6.80 7.14
C MET A 53 12.08 -5.40 7.55
N ILE A 54 11.75 -4.56 6.57
CA ILE A 54 11.31 -3.19 6.75
C ILE A 54 10.00 -3.03 5.98
N ALA A 55 8.97 -2.54 6.67
CA ALA A 55 7.71 -2.20 6.02
C ALA A 55 7.89 -0.93 5.18
N GLY A 56 7.20 -0.89 4.04
CA GLY A 56 7.33 0.24 3.12
C GLY A 56 6.81 -0.08 1.73
N LEU A 57 6.86 0.95 0.89
CA LEU A 57 6.45 0.88 -0.51
C LEU A 57 7.63 1.21 -1.41
N TYR A 58 8.01 0.25 -2.26
CA TYR A 58 9.23 0.32 -3.05
C TYR A 58 8.92 0.08 -4.51
N MET A 59 9.38 0.98 -5.38
CA MET A 59 9.34 0.79 -6.82
C MET A 59 10.67 0.23 -7.31
N CYS A 60 10.65 -0.77 -8.18
CA CYS A 60 11.86 -1.31 -8.79
C CYS A 60 11.59 -1.79 -10.22
N TYR A 61 12.65 -2.18 -10.93
CA TYR A 61 12.49 -2.78 -12.25
C TYR A 61 11.85 -4.17 -12.17
N ASN A 62 11.10 -4.52 -13.20
CA ASN A 62 10.38 -5.79 -13.36
C ASN A 62 11.31 -7.03 -13.29
N TRP A 63 12.57 -6.86 -13.69
CA TRP A 63 13.57 -7.93 -13.77
C TRP A 63 14.39 -8.11 -12.49
N ASP A 64 14.28 -7.17 -11.54
CA ASP A 64 15.10 -7.16 -10.35
C ASP A 64 14.48 -7.99 -9.22
N ASN A 65 15.34 -8.46 -8.32
CA ASN A 65 14.88 -9.05 -7.07
C ASN A 65 14.48 -7.92 -6.11
N PHE A 66 13.28 -8.00 -5.56
CA PHE A 66 12.80 -7.01 -4.59
C PHE A 66 13.51 -7.09 -3.25
N ASP A 67 13.86 -8.31 -2.83
CA ASP A 67 14.46 -8.60 -1.55
C ASP A 67 15.29 -9.88 -1.58
N THR A 68 16.03 -10.12 -0.51
CA THR A 68 16.80 -11.33 -0.29
C THR A 68 16.15 -12.31 0.70
N HIS A 69 14.87 -12.11 1.04
CA HIS A 69 14.18 -12.92 2.04
C HIS A 69 13.83 -14.30 1.46
N VAL A 70 13.90 -15.31 2.33
CA VAL A 70 13.41 -16.66 2.02
C VAL A 70 11.97 -16.74 2.49
N TRP A 71 11.04 -16.74 1.53
CA TRP A 71 9.61 -16.79 1.77
C TRP A 71 9.13 -18.21 2.06
N GLU A 72 8.16 -18.34 2.95
CA GLU A 72 7.60 -19.63 3.33
C GLU A 72 6.55 -20.09 2.31
N PRO A 73 6.45 -21.39 2.03
CA PRO A 73 5.33 -21.91 1.26
C PRO A 73 4.04 -21.81 2.08
N PHE A 74 2.97 -21.39 1.41
CA PHE A 74 1.59 -21.52 1.88
C PHE A 74 1.23 -22.99 2.16
N PRO A 75 0.14 -23.27 2.90
CA PRO A 75 -0.29 -24.65 3.21
C PRO A 75 -0.53 -25.54 1.99
N ASP A 76 -0.82 -24.93 0.84
CA ASP A 76 -0.98 -25.64 -0.45
C ASP A 76 0.34 -25.97 -1.15
N GLY A 77 1.48 -25.64 -0.52
CA GLY A 77 2.83 -25.87 -1.01
C GLY A 77 3.35 -24.82 -2.00
N ARG A 78 2.56 -23.80 -2.35
CA ARG A 78 3.01 -22.70 -3.23
C ARG A 78 3.72 -21.64 -2.41
N ILE A 79 4.77 -21.02 -2.95
CA ILE A 79 5.43 -19.88 -2.29
C ILE A 79 4.70 -18.57 -2.57
N VAL A 80 4.09 -18.48 -3.76
CA VAL A 80 3.49 -17.25 -4.29
C VAL A 80 2.05 -17.53 -4.66
N HIS A 81 1.14 -16.68 -4.20
CA HIS A 81 -0.25 -16.67 -4.64
C HIS A 81 -0.48 -15.48 -5.54
N THR A 82 -1.09 -15.70 -6.71
CA THR A 82 -1.55 -14.61 -7.59
C THR A 82 -3.00 -14.34 -7.27
N LYS A 83 -3.31 -13.07 -7.00
CA LYS A 83 -4.64 -12.56 -6.70
C LYS A 83 -4.97 -11.37 -7.61
N GLU A 84 -6.22 -10.98 -7.56
CA GLU A 84 -6.78 -9.84 -8.28
C GLU A 84 -7.46 -8.91 -7.25
N THR A 85 -7.44 -7.60 -7.48
CA THR A 85 -8.21 -6.63 -6.68
C THR A 85 -9.71 -6.81 -6.91
N GLU A 86 -10.54 -6.37 -5.96
CA GLU A 86 -12.01 -6.56 -6.00
C GLU A 86 -12.75 -5.45 -6.77
N GLU A 87 -12.10 -4.85 -7.77
CA GLU A 87 -12.65 -3.74 -8.57
C GLU A 87 -13.21 -4.23 -9.92
N GLU A 88 -14.05 -3.42 -10.58
CA GLU A 88 -14.66 -3.77 -11.90
C GLU A 88 -13.61 -4.14 -12.95
N GLU A 89 -12.48 -3.44 -12.94
CA GLU A 89 -11.32 -3.76 -13.76
C GLU A 89 -10.15 -4.16 -12.86
N PRO A 90 -9.97 -5.45 -12.54
CA PRO A 90 -9.05 -5.87 -11.50
C PRO A 90 -7.58 -5.72 -11.89
N MET A 91 -6.75 -5.37 -10.92
CA MET A 91 -5.30 -5.43 -11.02
C MET A 91 -4.78 -6.74 -10.45
N ARG A 92 -3.80 -7.35 -11.13
CA ARG A 92 -3.12 -8.54 -10.63
C ARG A 92 -2.00 -8.16 -9.68
N TYR A 93 -1.93 -8.89 -8.58
CA TYR A 93 -0.81 -8.84 -7.66
C TYR A 93 -0.39 -10.23 -7.23
N THR A 94 0.84 -10.34 -6.78
CA THR A 94 1.35 -11.55 -6.12
C THR A 94 1.53 -11.27 -4.65
N ILE A 95 1.14 -12.22 -3.81
CA ILE A 95 1.30 -12.14 -2.36
C ILE A 95 2.20 -13.28 -1.88
N VAL A 96 3.08 -12.94 -0.96
CA VAL A 96 3.91 -13.87 -0.18
C VAL A 96 3.87 -13.43 1.29
N HIS A 97 4.06 -14.37 2.21
CA HIS A 97 4.20 -14.05 3.62
C HIS A 97 5.27 -14.92 4.29
N MET A 98 5.62 -14.53 5.51
CA MET A 98 6.38 -15.38 6.42
C MET A 98 5.91 -15.14 7.86
N VAL A 99 5.88 -16.20 8.66
CA VAL A 99 5.56 -16.10 10.08
C VAL A 99 6.80 -15.64 10.83
N LEU A 100 6.65 -14.59 11.64
CA LEU A 100 7.70 -14.08 12.49
C LEU A 100 7.60 -14.67 13.89
N ASN A 101 8.70 -14.58 14.63
CA ASN A 101 8.67 -14.88 16.05
C ASN A 101 7.69 -13.93 16.76
N PRO A 102 6.77 -14.47 17.59
CA PRO A 102 5.87 -13.67 18.41
C PRO A 102 6.63 -12.64 19.25
N ILE A 103 6.14 -11.39 19.24
CA ILE A 103 6.67 -10.32 20.08
C ILE A 103 6.20 -10.50 21.54
N ALA A 104 5.04 -11.12 21.73
CA ALA A 104 4.47 -11.45 23.03
C ALA A 104 3.69 -12.77 22.96
N GLU A 105 3.45 -13.37 24.12
CA GLU A 105 2.62 -14.58 24.24
C GLU A 105 1.18 -14.28 23.79
N GLY A 106 0.60 -15.21 23.01
CA GLY A 106 -0.75 -15.04 22.46
C GLY A 106 -0.85 -14.05 21.31
N LEU A 107 0.26 -13.64 20.69
CA LEU A 107 0.27 -12.85 19.46
C LEU A 107 0.99 -13.62 18.34
N ARG A 108 0.44 -13.53 17.13
CA ARG A 108 1.12 -13.97 15.90
C ARG A 108 1.49 -12.74 15.09
N SER A 109 2.76 -12.65 14.72
CA SER A 109 3.25 -11.61 13.82
C SER A 109 3.60 -12.22 12.47
N THR A 110 3.16 -11.58 11.39
CA THR A 110 3.48 -11.97 10.01
C THR A 110 4.11 -10.79 9.28
N TYR A 111 5.03 -11.12 8.37
CA TYR A 111 5.57 -10.17 7.41
C TYR A 111 5.04 -10.53 6.03
N GLU A 112 4.38 -9.59 5.39
CA GLU A 112 3.66 -9.81 4.14
C GLU A 112 4.23 -8.89 3.06
N ARG A 113 4.29 -9.40 1.82
CA ARG A 113 4.65 -8.61 0.64
C ARG A 113 3.60 -8.80 -0.45
N ARG A 114 2.99 -7.72 -0.91
CA ARG A 114 2.22 -7.65 -2.16
C ARG A 114 3.07 -7.01 -3.25
N VAL A 115 3.13 -7.63 -4.43
CA VAL A 115 3.79 -7.08 -5.61
C VAL A 115 2.76 -6.86 -6.70
N TYR A 116 2.53 -5.60 -7.05
CA TYR A 116 1.57 -5.19 -8.07
C TYR A 116 2.23 -5.22 -9.45
N THR A 117 1.53 -5.80 -10.43
CA THR A 117 2.01 -5.89 -11.82
C THR A 117 1.06 -5.11 -12.73
N PRO A 118 1.43 -3.89 -13.16
CA PRO A 118 0.60 -3.08 -14.04
C PRO A 118 0.44 -3.78 -15.40
N GLN A 119 -0.78 -3.78 -15.96
CA GLN A 119 -1.07 -4.65 -17.11
C GLN A 119 -0.64 -4.09 -18.49
N TYR A 120 -0.35 -2.80 -18.65
CA TYR A 120 -0.14 -2.24 -20.00
C TYR A 120 0.88 -1.09 -20.12
N GLU A 121 0.86 -0.10 -19.23
CA GLU A 121 1.60 1.16 -19.46
C GLU A 121 2.96 1.23 -18.75
N PHE A 122 3.21 0.36 -17.77
CA PHE A 122 4.39 0.43 -16.90
C PHE A 122 5.07 -0.93 -16.76
N THR A 123 5.19 -1.68 -17.85
CA THR A 123 5.72 -3.06 -17.83
C THR A 123 7.19 -3.15 -17.41
N GLU A 124 7.91 -2.03 -17.39
CA GLU A 124 9.31 -1.96 -16.96
C GLU A 124 9.47 -1.95 -15.45
N PHE A 125 8.42 -1.54 -14.72
CA PHE A 125 8.45 -1.33 -13.28
C PHE A 125 7.46 -2.24 -12.56
N ARG A 126 7.73 -2.47 -11.27
CA ARG A 126 6.83 -3.12 -10.34
C ARG A 126 6.84 -2.37 -9.02
N LEU A 127 5.74 -2.48 -8.30
CA LEU A 127 5.56 -1.87 -6.99
C LEU A 127 5.47 -2.99 -5.95
N ALA A 128 6.39 -3.01 -5.00
CA ALA A 128 6.39 -3.95 -3.88
C ALA A 128 6.01 -3.22 -2.59
N HIS A 129 5.01 -3.76 -1.92
CA HIS A 129 4.46 -3.23 -0.69
C HIS A 129 4.66 -4.26 0.43
N TYR A 130 5.47 -3.90 1.43
CA TYR A 130 5.79 -4.72 2.59
C TYR A 130 5.08 -4.22 3.83
N ARG A 131 4.48 -5.13 4.61
CA ARG A 131 3.75 -4.79 5.83
C ARG A 131 4.00 -5.80 6.93
N PHE A 132 4.01 -5.30 8.17
CA PHE A 132 3.92 -6.14 9.36
C PHE A 132 2.47 -6.21 9.81
N ARG A 133 2.00 -7.42 10.08
CA ARG A 133 0.70 -7.65 10.69
C ARG A 133 0.90 -8.39 11.99
N THR A 134 0.24 -7.93 13.06
CA THR A 134 0.20 -8.65 14.33
C THR A 134 -1.26 -8.87 14.71
N ILE A 135 -1.62 -10.12 14.91
CA ILE A 135 -2.98 -10.53 15.30
C ILE A 135 -2.91 -11.31 16.61
N ALA A 136 -3.99 -11.29 17.38
CA ALA A 136 -4.11 -12.17 18.53
C ALA A 136 -4.11 -13.63 18.04
N ASP A 137 -3.30 -14.47 18.67
CA ASP A 137 -3.29 -15.91 18.46
C ASP A 137 -4.45 -16.50 19.26
N ASP A 138 -5.66 -16.42 18.68
CA ASP A 138 -6.87 -16.99 19.26
C ASP A 138 -6.98 -18.51 19.06
N GLY A 139 -5.95 -19.13 18.48
CA GLY A 139 -5.90 -20.56 18.21
C GLY A 139 -6.82 -21.03 17.08
N ASN A 140 -7.36 -20.11 16.26
CA ASN A 140 -8.16 -20.46 15.10
C ASN A 140 -7.37 -20.29 13.78
N PRO A 141 -6.76 -21.36 13.24
CA PRO A 141 -5.92 -21.29 12.05
C PRO A 141 -6.68 -21.08 10.73
N GLU A 142 -8.03 -21.04 10.73
CA GLU A 142 -8.82 -21.13 9.49
C GLU A 142 -9.45 -19.83 8.98
N VAL A 143 -9.25 -18.69 9.64
CA VAL A 143 -9.83 -17.39 9.20
C VAL A 143 -8.81 -16.40 8.63
N GLU A 144 -7.60 -16.87 8.29
CA GLU A 144 -6.55 -16.05 7.68
C GLU A 144 -6.72 -15.91 6.15
N SER A 145 -7.96 -15.70 5.68
CA SER A 145 -8.16 -15.07 4.38
C SER A 145 -8.29 -13.58 4.64
N GLY A 146 -7.29 -12.79 4.22
CA GLY A 146 -7.45 -11.36 4.01
C GLY A 146 -8.54 -11.13 2.97
N VAL A 147 -9.78 -11.25 3.42
CA VAL A 147 -10.94 -10.61 2.83
C VAL A 147 -10.72 -9.14 3.15
N ASP A 148 -10.53 -8.35 2.09
CA ASP A 148 -10.44 -6.89 2.19
C ASP A 148 -11.88 -6.43 2.54
N THR A 149 -12.30 -6.59 3.79
CA THR A 149 -13.59 -6.06 4.29
C THR A 149 -13.44 -4.56 4.50
N GLU A 150 -13.47 -3.81 3.41
CA GLU A 150 -13.66 -2.36 3.42
C GLU A 150 -15.14 -1.97 3.38
N ASP A 151 -16.06 -2.92 3.58
CA ASP A 151 -17.49 -2.62 3.56
C ASP A 151 -18.23 -3.33 4.71
N SER A 152 -18.41 -2.62 5.81
CA SER A 152 -19.41 -2.97 6.81
C SER A 152 -19.98 -1.73 7.49
N GLU A 153 -20.53 -0.83 6.68
CA GLU A 153 -21.55 0.12 7.13
C GLU A 153 -22.74 0.13 6.15
N ASP A 154 -23.58 -0.91 6.21
CA ASP A 154 -24.97 -0.79 5.75
C ASP A 154 -25.94 -1.06 6.91
N PRO A 155 -26.52 -0.01 7.53
CA PRO A 155 -27.52 -0.16 8.57
C PRO A 155 -28.96 -0.29 8.05
N ASN A 156 -29.21 -0.44 6.74
CA ASN A 156 -30.56 -0.38 6.18
C ASN A 156 -30.96 -1.62 5.37
N ASP A 157 -30.99 -2.80 6.00
CA ASP A 157 -31.86 -3.89 5.55
C ASP A 157 -33.28 -3.66 6.09
N ASP A 158 -33.96 -2.64 5.56
CA ASP A 158 -35.40 -2.45 5.78
C ASP A 158 -36.16 -3.23 4.71
N SER A 159 -36.79 -4.29 5.18
CA SER A 159 -37.53 -5.25 4.38
C SER A 159 -38.84 -4.61 3.89
N SER A 160 -38.85 -4.07 2.67
CA SER A 160 -40.10 -3.61 2.03
C SER A 160 -40.44 -4.44 0.80
N ASP A 161 -41.38 -5.35 1.07
CA ASP A 161 -42.26 -6.15 0.21
C ASP A 161 -42.77 -5.41 -1.03
N GLU A 162 -42.42 -5.92 -2.22
CA GLU A 162 -42.96 -5.51 -3.51
C GLU A 162 -44.38 -6.06 -3.71
N SER A 163 -45.35 -5.18 -3.92
CA SER A 163 -46.56 -5.47 -4.70
C SER A 163 -47.29 -4.17 -5.06
N GLY A 164 -47.32 -3.82 -6.35
CA GLY A 164 -48.23 -2.78 -6.82
C GLY A 164 -47.97 -2.30 -8.24
N ASP A 165 -48.56 -3.00 -9.20
CA ASP A 165 -48.91 -2.48 -10.53
C ASP A 165 -49.52 -1.08 -10.45
N ASP A 166 -49.06 -0.12 -11.26
CA ASP A 166 -49.98 0.80 -11.92
C ASP A 166 -49.42 1.40 -13.22
N ASP A 167 -50.38 1.62 -14.11
CA ASP A 167 -50.32 1.78 -15.54
C ASP A 167 -50.17 3.26 -15.96
N GLY A 168 -49.48 3.49 -17.08
CA GLY A 168 -49.83 4.60 -17.98
C GLY A 168 -49.02 5.90 -17.93
N GLY A 169 -48.69 6.42 -19.12
CA GLY A 169 -48.69 7.87 -19.34
C GLY A 169 -47.53 8.49 -20.13
N ASN A 170 -47.51 8.24 -21.44
CA ASN A 170 -47.07 9.14 -22.53
C ASN A 170 -46.97 10.66 -22.21
N VAL A 171 -45.83 11.30 -22.52
CA VAL A 171 -45.58 12.61 -23.20
C VAL A 171 -44.06 12.93 -23.05
N GLY A 172 -43.25 13.40 -24.00
CA GLY A 172 -43.46 14.26 -25.16
C GLY A 172 -42.81 15.64 -24.93
N GLY A 173 -41.64 15.90 -25.55
CA GLY A 173 -40.93 17.21 -25.61
C GLY A 173 -39.49 17.10 -25.06
N ASN A 174 -38.40 17.24 -25.80
CA ASN A 174 -37.99 18.18 -26.86
C ASN A 174 -38.07 19.64 -26.43
N LEU A 175 -36.97 20.18 -25.90
CA LEU A 175 -36.60 21.59 -25.97
C LEU A 175 -35.08 21.70 -26.08
N GLU A 176 -34.66 22.19 -27.24
CA GLU A 176 -33.34 22.74 -27.58
C GLU A 176 -33.23 24.19 -27.04
N GLU A 177 -31.99 24.71 -27.09
CA GLU A 177 -31.58 26.14 -27.06
C GLU A 177 -31.77 26.85 -25.69
N GLU A 178 -30.91 27.74 -25.18
CA GLU A 178 -30.08 28.83 -25.71
C GLU A 178 -28.91 29.07 -24.70
N ASP A 179 -27.68 29.37 -25.08
CA ASP A 179 -27.12 30.66 -25.55
C ASP A 179 -27.14 31.83 -24.53
N ASN A 180 -26.01 32.57 -24.56
CA ASN A 180 -25.70 33.90 -24.02
C ASN A 180 -25.23 34.10 -22.57
N GLY A 181 -24.08 34.78 -22.47
CA GLY A 181 -23.78 35.65 -21.34
C GLY A 181 -22.31 35.99 -21.12
N GLU A 182 -21.66 36.65 -22.09
CA GLU A 182 -20.52 37.55 -21.79
C GLU A 182 -20.97 38.62 -20.78
N ASP A 183 -20.16 38.92 -19.76
CA ASP A 183 -20.12 40.29 -19.21
C ASP A 183 -18.73 40.62 -18.64
N ASP A 184 -18.29 41.79 -19.08
CA ASP A 184 -17.05 42.49 -18.77
C ASP A 184 -17.14 43.22 -17.42
N GLY A 185 -15.97 43.55 -16.89
CA GLY A 185 -15.81 44.70 -16.00
C GLY A 185 -15.54 44.32 -14.55
N ASP A 186 -14.75 45.06 -13.80
CA ASP A 186 -13.98 46.24 -14.09
C ASP A 186 -12.93 46.34 -12.96
N ALA A 187 -11.92 47.15 -13.21
CA ALA A 187 -10.84 47.48 -12.30
C ALA A 187 -11.33 47.93 -10.92
N ASP A 188 -10.54 47.65 -9.88
CA ASP A 188 -10.15 48.71 -8.96
C ASP A 188 -8.81 48.40 -8.27
N ALA A 189 -7.92 49.38 -8.40
CA ALA A 189 -6.61 49.47 -7.78
C ALA A 189 -6.70 50.27 -6.48
N TYR A 190 -6.00 49.86 -5.41
CA TYR A 190 -5.46 50.71 -4.33
C TYR A 190 -4.47 49.82 -3.54
N VAL A 191 -3.14 49.97 -3.66
CA VAL A 191 -2.21 50.94 -3.03
C VAL A 191 -2.15 50.85 -1.49
N GLY A 192 -0.95 50.57 -0.97
CA GLY A 192 -0.52 50.74 0.42
C GLY A 192 0.64 49.78 0.73
N GLU A 193 1.87 50.14 0.37
CA GLU A 193 2.87 50.88 1.18
C GLU A 193 3.67 49.99 2.14
N ASP A 194 4.98 50.15 2.01
CA ASP A 194 6.08 49.51 2.73
C ASP A 194 5.97 49.63 4.26
N ALA A 195 6.41 48.58 4.96
CA ALA A 195 7.06 48.71 6.26
C ALA A 195 8.00 47.50 6.47
N ASP A 196 9.29 47.75 6.27
CA ASP A 196 10.36 47.02 6.93
C ASP A 196 10.27 47.24 8.46
N ASP A 197 10.27 46.17 9.25
CA ASP A 197 10.95 46.19 10.57
C ASP A 197 11.34 44.76 11.01
N PRO A 198 12.64 44.47 11.17
CA PRO A 198 13.13 43.20 11.69
C PRO A 198 13.19 43.23 13.22
N THR A 199 12.53 42.27 13.88
CA THR A 199 12.81 41.97 15.29
C THR A 199 13.13 40.50 15.49
N ASP A 200 14.43 40.31 15.60
CA ASP A 200 15.15 39.37 16.45
C ASP A 200 14.37 39.04 17.74
N SER A 201 14.14 37.77 18.00
CA SER A 201 13.80 37.25 19.33
C SER A 201 14.20 35.79 19.39
N ASP A 202 15.46 35.60 19.79
CA ASP A 202 15.90 34.44 20.55
C ASP A 202 14.85 34.07 21.60
N ASN A 203 14.27 32.88 21.47
CA ASN A 203 13.70 32.20 22.62
C ASN A 203 14.09 30.73 22.58
N GLU A 204 15.00 30.41 23.49
CA GLU A 204 15.41 29.06 23.80
C GLU A 204 14.26 28.25 24.43
N ASP A 205 14.39 26.94 24.26
CA ASP A 205 13.93 25.91 25.21
C ASP A 205 12.43 25.59 25.23
N ALA A 206 12.00 24.82 24.23
CA ALA A 206 10.95 23.83 24.40
C ALA A 206 11.45 22.48 23.85
N PRO A 207 11.59 21.42 24.69
CA PRO A 207 11.91 20.10 24.19
C PRO A 207 10.74 19.58 23.34
N PRO A 208 10.98 18.99 22.16
CA PRO A 208 9.91 18.40 21.37
C PRO A 208 9.29 17.24 22.14
N SER A 209 7.97 17.30 22.33
CA SER A 209 7.12 16.18 22.73
C SER A 209 7.44 14.96 21.86
N PRO A 210 7.48 13.73 22.41
CA PRO A 210 7.77 12.55 21.64
C PRO A 210 6.57 12.26 20.72
N LEU A 211 6.70 12.64 19.45
CA LEU A 211 5.91 12.07 18.38
C LEU A 211 6.13 10.55 18.41
N CYS A 212 5.04 9.83 18.60
CA CYS A 212 4.95 8.39 18.40
C CYS A 212 5.09 8.09 16.91
N ASN A 213 6.28 8.23 16.36
CA ASN A 213 6.66 7.52 15.14
C ASN A 213 7.11 6.13 15.58
N GLY A 214 6.15 5.21 15.59
CA GLY A 214 6.39 3.78 15.72
C GLY A 214 7.12 3.24 14.50
N HIS A 215 8.36 3.68 14.27
CA HIS A 215 9.32 2.98 13.44
C HIS A 215 9.70 1.71 14.21
N LEU A 216 8.83 0.72 14.17
CA LEU A 216 9.04 -0.61 14.73
C LEU A 216 10.05 -1.33 13.84
N VAL A 217 11.32 -0.99 14.03
CA VAL A 217 12.43 -1.84 13.57
C VAL A 217 12.40 -3.07 14.46
N LEU A 218 11.66 -4.08 14.03
CA LEU A 218 11.81 -5.42 14.55
C LEU A 218 13.21 -5.89 14.17
N LYS A 219 14.15 -5.66 15.08
CA LYS A 219 15.50 -6.22 15.00
C LYS A 219 15.37 -7.73 15.20
N VAL A 220 15.01 -8.44 14.13
CA VAL A 220 14.94 -9.90 14.10
C VAL A 220 16.35 -10.39 14.40
N MET A 221 16.56 -10.89 15.62
CA MET A 221 17.79 -11.58 15.97
C MET A 221 17.83 -12.86 15.15
N ASN A 222 18.65 -12.87 14.10
CA ASN A 222 18.98 -14.06 13.33
C ASN A 222 19.56 -15.13 14.27
N GLY A 223 18.68 -15.99 14.79
CA GLY A 223 19.05 -17.23 15.44
C GLY A 223 19.66 -18.15 14.38
N ASN A 224 20.92 -18.51 14.57
CA ASN A 224 21.61 -19.55 13.82
C ASN A 224 20.73 -20.80 13.71
N ILE A 225 20.24 -21.09 12.50
CA ILE A 225 19.71 -22.41 12.17
C ILE A 225 20.91 -23.37 12.16
N PRO A 226 20.96 -24.42 13.00
CA PRO A 226 22.01 -25.41 12.91
C PRO A 226 21.85 -26.17 11.59
N VAL A 227 22.85 -26.02 10.72
CA VAL A 227 23.01 -26.83 9.51
C VAL A 227 23.19 -28.28 9.95
N ALA A 228 22.18 -29.12 9.72
CA ALA A 228 22.32 -30.55 9.88
C ALA A 228 23.34 -31.06 8.86
N GLU A 229 24.48 -31.55 9.33
CA GLU A 229 25.47 -32.25 8.52
C GLU A 229 24.81 -33.46 7.84
N ALA A 230 24.69 -33.39 6.52
CA ALA A 230 24.32 -34.54 5.71
C ALA A 230 25.47 -35.55 5.75
N GLU A 231 25.33 -36.60 6.56
CA GLU A 231 26.25 -37.72 6.60
C GLU A 231 26.35 -38.39 5.22
N LYS A 232 27.58 -38.36 4.70
CA LYS A 232 28.00 -38.88 3.41
C LYS A 232 28.06 -40.41 3.46
N HIS A 233 26.95 -41.08 3.14
CA HIS A 233 26.95 -42.53 2.95
C HIS A 233 27.75 -42.90 1.69
N THR A 234 29.02 -43.24 1.91
CA THR A 234 29.91 -43.80 0.87
C THR A 234 29.64 -45.29 0.79
N SER A 235 28.84 -45.73 -0.19
CA SER A 235 28.71 -47.15 -0.50
C SER A 235 29.99 -47.67 -1.15
N GLN A 236 30.73 -48.48 -0.39
CA GLN A 236 31.75 -49.37 -0.93
C GLN A 236 31.07 -50.46 -1.75
N ILE A 237 31.48 -50.59 -3.01
CA ILE A 237 31.19 -51.76 -3.86
C ILE A 237 32.27 -52.81 -3.56
N PRO A 238 31.91 -54.03 -3.14
CA PRO A 238 32.88 -55.11 -3.04
C PRO A 238 32.94 -55.89 -4.36
N GLY A 239 34.18 -56.24 -4.76
CA GLY A 239 34.58 -57.48 -5.45
C GLY A 239 33.96 -57.79 -6.80
#